data_AF-A0A2Z6R822-F1
#
_entry.id   AF-A0A2Z6R822-F1
#
_cell.length_a   1.000
_cell.length_b   1.000
_cell.length_c   1.000
_cell.angle_alpha   90.00
_cell.angle_beta   90.00
_cell.angle_gamma   90.00
#
_symmetry.space_group_name_H-M   'P 1'
#
loop_
_entity.id
_entity.type
_entity.pdbx_description
1 polymer ?
#
loop_
_entity_poly.entity_id
_entity_poly.type
_entity_poly.pdbx_seq_one_letter_code
_entity_poly.pdbx_strand_id
1 'polypeptide(L)'
;MDGQKQKGNGRFGYSDIFILKEIGDNNISLELKYISLVGLMKNQKNKFGANDLEHLDKILEKEDEECLLKRVYTYWSKEHQETKQITIGEVLNNGISQLRSYMNIISKGKPVDYFSSGVFDKRIKITKSNPNKLKGFVILVIGFHRILWRPVEEVVSNYKYDKV
;
A
#
# COMPACT_ATOMS: atom_id res chain seq x y z
N MET A 1 -10.81 -10.11 -6.55
CA MET A 1 -11.91 -10.78 -5.83
C MET A 1 -11.60 -12.26 -5.79
N ASP A 2 -11.83 -12.91 -4.66
CA ASP A 2 -11.80 -14.38 -4.52
C ASP A 2 -13.10 -14.81 -3.83
N GLY A 3 -14.00 -15.43 -4.58
CA GLY A 3 -15.33 -15.80 -4.09
C GLY A 3 -15.32 -16.84 -2.97
N GLN A 4 -14.23 -17.59 -2.78
CA GLN A 4 -14.14 -18.61 -1.75
C GLN A 4 -13.86 -18.04 -0.36
N LYS A 5 -13.30 -16.82 -0.29
CA LYS A 5 -12.90 -16.23 0.99
C LYS A 5 -14.08 -15.54 1.66
N GLN A 6 -14.13 -15.58 2.99
CA GLN A 6 -15.10 -14.79 3.75
C GLN A 6 -14.80 -13.29 3.62
N LYS A 7 -15.83 -12.45 3.80
CA LYS A 7 -15.65 -10.98 3.83
C LYS A 7 -14.66 -10.63 4.93
N GLY A 8 -13.64 -9.83 4.61
CA GLY A 8 -12.53 -9.51 5.52
C GLY A 8 -11.28 -10.36 5.30
N ASN A 9 -11.41 -11.57 4.76
CA ASN A 9 -10.27 -12.50 4.57
C ASN A 9 -9.62 -12.34 3.18
N GLY A 10 -9.59 -11.13 2.62
CA GLY A 10 -9.07 -10.89 1.27
C GLY A 10 -10.02 -11.32 0.14
N ARG A 11 -11.32 -11.50 0.44
CA ARG A 11 -12.39 -11.68 -0.58
C ARG A 11 -12.45 -10.49 -1.54
N PHE A 12 -12.29 -9.29 -1.00
CA PHE A 12 -12.25 -8.02 -1.70
C PHE A 12 -11.00 -7.26 -1.28
N GLY A 13 -10.42 -6.52 -2.22
CA GLY A 13 -9.23 -5.71 -2.03
C GLY A 13 -9.03 -4.82 -3.24
N TYR A 14 -8.45 -3.65 -3.01
CA TYR A 14 -8.20 -2.65 -4.03
C TYR A 14 -6.78 -2.14 -3.82
N SER A 15 -6.03 -1.97 -4.92
CA SER A 15 -4.85 -1.10 -4.89
C SER A 15 -5.33 0.33 -4.68
N ASP A 16 -4.61 1.10 -3.88
CA ASP A 16 -4.99 2.49 -3.59
C ASP A 16 -5.04 3.33 -4.87
N ILE A 17 -4.03 3.20 -5.72
CA ILE A 17 -3.98 3.85 -7.03
C ILE A 17 -3.49 2.86 -8.08
N PHE A 18 -4.25 2.73 -9.17
CA PHE A 18 -3.84 1.99 -10.36
C PHE A 18 -3.78 2.94 -11.55
N ILE A 19 -2.56 3.19 -12.05
CA ILE A 19 -2.28 4.08 -13.16
C ILE A 19 -2.24 3.24 -14.43
N LEU A 20 -3.21 3.52 -15.31
CA LEU A 20 -3.26 2.93 -16.64
C LEU A 20 -2.22 3.61 -17.53
N LYS A 21 -1.55 2.81 -18.35
CA LYS A 21 -0.69 3.31 -19.42
C LYS A 21 -1.52 4.18 -20.39
N GLU A 22 -1.20 5.47 -20.50
CA GLU A 22 -1.55 6.31 -21.65
C GLU A 22 -0.38 6.37 -22.66
N ILE A 23 0.86 6.50 -22.15
CA ILE A 23 2.12 6.59 -22.92
C ILE A 23 3.19 5.75 -22.19
N GLY A 24 4.05 5.01 -22.91
CA GLY A 24 5.06 4.08 -22.32
C GLY A 24 4.60 2.62 -22.34
N ASP A 25 5.22 1.69 -21.59
CA ASP A 25 4.92 0.23 -21.70
C ASP A 25 4.35 -0.46 -20.46
N ASN A 26 4.20 0.26 -19.35
CA ASN A 26 3.93 -0.37 -18.05
C ASN A 26 2.73 0.26 -17.35
N ASN A 27 1.88 -0.59 -16.76
CA ASN A 27 0.88 -0.14 -15.79
C ASN A 27 1.56 -0.02 -14.42
N ILE A 28 1.09 0.90 -13.58
CA ILE A 28 1.68 1.14 -12.26
C ILE A 28 0.61 0.95 -11.18
N SER A 29 0.94 0.17 -10.16
CA SER A 29 0.13 0.01 -8.96
C SER A 29 0.84 0.69 -7.79
N LEU A 30 0.14 1.54 -7.07
CA LEU A 30 0.67 2.20 -5.88
C LEU A 30 -0.09 1.72 -4.64
N GLU A 31 0.66 1.47 -3.58
CA GLU A 31 0.15 1.25 -2.23
C GLU A 31 0.61 2.42 -1.36
N LEU A 32 -0.33 3.08 -0.71
CA LEU A 32 -0.10 4.27 0.09
C LEU A 32 -0.19 3.92 1.57
N LYS A 33 0.87 4.24 2.31
CA LYS A 33 0.90 4.10 3.77
C LYS A 33 1.16 5.46 4.41
N TYR A 34 0.54 5.68 5.56
CA TYR A 34 0.69 6.90 6.32
C TYR A 34 1.02 6.60 7.79
N ILE A 35 2.07 7.26 8.29
CA ILE A 35 2.47 7.24 9.69
C ILE A 35 2.19 8.60 10.28
N SER A 36 1.19 8.65 11.17
CA SER A 36 0.83 9.90 11.84
C SER A 36 1.84 10.27 12.93
N LEU A 37 2.12 11.57 13.07
CA LEU A 37 2.95 12.10 14.16
C LEU A 37 2.40 11.73 15.54
N VAL A 38 1.08 11.74 15.69
CA VAL A 38 0.38 11.37 16.94
C VAL A 38 0.72 9.95 17.36
N GLY A 39 0.71 8.99 16.43
CA GLY A 39 1.02 7.59 16.74
C GLY A 39 2.50 7.36 17.07
N LEU A 40 3.41 8.18 16.53
CA LEU A 40 4.82 8.18 16.91
C LEU A 40 5.04 8.82 18.29
N MET A 41 4.35 9.94 18.56
CA MET A 41 4.49 10.71 19.80
C MET A 41 3.95 9.97 21.03
N LYS A 42 2.92 9.13 20.86
CA LYS A 42 2.35 8.29 21.94
C LYS A 42 3.38 7.41 22.65
N ASN A 43 4.46 7.04 21.99
CA ASN A 43 5.53 6.24 22.58
C ASN A 43 6.58 7.06 23.35
N GLN A 44 6.55 8.38 23.21
CA GLN A 44 7.52 9.29 23.82
C GLN A 44 6.93 10.05 25.01
N LYS A 45 5.65 10.43 24.93
CA LYS A 45 5.01 11.32 25.91
C LYS A 45 3.51 11.07 25.99
N ASN A 46 2.96 11.05 27.21
CA ASN A 46 1.52 10.83 27.45
C ASN A 46 0.63 12.04 27.11
N LYS A 47 1.19 13.26 27.20
CA LYS A 47 0.48 14.51 26.87
C LYS A 47 1.36 15.35 25.95
N PHE A 48 0.84 15.71 24.79
CA PHE A 48 1.56 16.52 23.80
C PHE A 48 0.59 17.45 23.08
N GLY A 49 1.11 18.59 22.62
CA GLY A 49 0.36 19.59 21.85
C GLY A 49 0.88 19.72 20.42
N ALA A 50 0.34 20.71 19.69
CA ALA A 50 0.74 20.99 18.30
C ALA A 50 2.24 21.30 18.17
N ASN A 51 2.81 22.09 19.09
CA ASN A 51 4.24 22.43 19.07
C ASN A 51 5.15 21.21 19.23
N ASP A 52 4.75 20.23 20.06
CA ASP A 52 5.50 18.97 20.20
C ASP A 52 5.49 18.18 18.88
N LEU A 53 4.35 18.15 18.17
CA LEU A 53 4.21 17.46 16.89
C LEU A 53 5.02 18.16 15.79
N GLU A 54 4.98 19.49 15.72
CA GLU A 54 5.79 20.27 14.77
C GLU A 54 7.29 20.04 14.99
N HIS A 55 7.72 20.01 16.26
CA HIS A 55 9.10 19.70 16.61
C HIS A 55 9.49 18.27 16.19
N LEU A 56 8.63 17.28 16.44
CA LEU A 56 8.86 15.91 16.00
C LEU A 56 8.98 15.83 14.48
N ASP A 57 8.11 16.50 13.73
CA ASP A 57 8.13 16.48 12.27
C ASP A 57 9.46 17.02 11.70
N LYS A 58 9.98 18.12 12.28
CA LYS A 58 11.31 18.68 11.95
C LYS A 58 12.47 17.73 12.29
N ILE A 59 12.34 16.92 13.33
CA ILE A 59 13.33 15.87 13.65
C ILE A 59 13.28 14.77 12.58
N LEU A 60 12.08 14.25 12.28
CA LEU A 60 11.88 13.15 11.32
C LEU A 60 12.36 13.52 9.92
N GLU A 61 12.23 14.79 9.52
CA GLU A 61 12.72 15.30 8.23
C GLU A 61 14.22 15.10 8.06
N LYS A 62 15.00 15.21 9.14
CA LYS A 62 16.48 15.15 9.13
C LYS A 62 17.03 13.79 9.52
N GLU A 63 16.19 12.91 10.06
CA GLU A 63 16.61 11.60 10.52
C GLU A 63 17.02 10.70 9.35
N ASP A 64 18.06 9.90 9.56
CA ASP A 64 18.47 8.92 8.57
C ASP A 64 17.40 7.82 8.46
N GLU A 65 17.35 7.19 7.29
CA GLU A 65 16.30 6.22 6.98
C GLU A 65 16.37 4.99 7.90
N GLU A 66 17.56 4.53 8.30
CA GLU A 66 17.71 3.35 9.13
C GLU A 66 17.13 3.56 10.54
N CYS A 67 17.44 4.68 11.18
CA CYS A 67 16.86 5.07 12.46
C CYS A 67 15.35 5.30 12.34
N LEU A 68 14.92 5.97 11.27
CA LEU A 68 13.52 6.24 11.00
C LEU A 68 12.69 4.95 10.90
N LEU A 69 13.18 3.95 10.16
CA LEU A 69 12.49 2.66 9.99
C LEU A 69 12.36 1.88 11.32
N LYS A 70 13.29 2.07 12.26
CA LYS A 70 13.25 1.43 13.59
C LYS A 70 12.28 2.09 14.57
N ARG A 71 11.74 3.28 14.27
CA ARG A 71 10.80 3.96 15.16
C ARG A 71 9.54 3.14 15.38
N VAL A 72 9.13 3.05 16.65
CA VAL A 72 7.88 2.41 17.05
C VAL A 72 6.71 3.38 16.80
N TYR A 73 5.72 2.89 16.09
CA TYR A 73 4.46 3.53 15.77
C TYR A 73 3.30 2.84 16.50
N THR A 74 2.47 3.64 17.15
CA THR A 74 1.32 3.16 17.93
C THR A 74 0.01 3.55 17.27
N TYR A 75 -0.87 2.58 17.06
CA TYR A 75 -2.17 2.78 16.42
C TYR A 75 -3.29 2.00 17.12
N TRP A 76 -4.52 2.46 16.96
CA TRP A 76 -5.70 1.72 17.41
C TRP A 76 -6.11 0.71 16.34
N SER A 77 -6.01 -0.58 16.66
CA SER A 77 -6.49 -1.64 15.78
C SER A 77 -8.00 -1.80 15.95
N LYS A 78 -8.76 -1.49 14.89
CA LYS A 78 -10.22 -1.68 14.89
C LYS A 78 -10.62 -3.15 14.96
N GLU A 79 -9.82 -4.02 14.35
CA GLU A 79 -10.08 -5.46 14.30
C GLU A 79 -9.97 -6.12 15.68
N HIS A 80 -8.93 -5.77 16.44
CA HIS A 80 -8.68 -6.34 17.75
C HIS A 80 -9.19 -5.48 18.92
N GLN A 81 -9.74 -4.29 18.62
CA GLN A 81 -10.22 -3.32 19.61
C GLN A 81 -9.18 -2.99 20.68
N GLU A 82 -7.92 -2.88 20.29
CA GLU A 82 -6.81 -2.59 21.18
C GLU A 82 -5.77 -1.69 20.52
N THR A 83 -4.92 -1.08 21.35
CA THR A 83 -3.77 -0.33 20.87
C THR A 83 -2.64 -1.29 20.54
N LYS A 84 -2.11 -1.23 19.32
CA LYS A 84 -0.98 -2.04 18.86
C LYS A 84 0.23 -1.17 18.57
N GLN A 85 1.40 -1.78 18.68
CA GLN A 85 2.69 -1.21 18.30
C GLN A 85 3.26 -1.96 17.11
N ILE A 86 3.95 -1.24 16.24
CA ILE A 86 4.64 -1.76 15.05
C ILE A 86 5.75 -0.77 14.69
N THR A 87 6.81 -1.20 14.04
CA THR A 87 7.83 -0.27 13.51
C THR A 87 7.41 0.34 12.18
N ILE A 88 7.96 1.51 11.84
CA ILE A 88 7.78 2.12 10.52
C ILE A 88 8.23 1.15 9.41
N GLY A 89 9.35 0.44 9.63
CA GLY A 89 9.87 -0.55 8.71
C GLY A 89 8.93 -1.73 8.49
N GLU A 90 8.29 -2.25 9.54
CA GLU A 90 7.26 -3.30 9.39
C GLU A 90 6.04 -2.80 8.63
N VAL A 91 5.59 -1.54 8.83
CA VAL A 91 4.50 -0.95 8.03
C VAL A 91 4.88 -0.91 6.54
N LEU A 92 6.10 -0.49 6.23
CA LEU A 92 6.62 -0.48 4.85
C LEU A 92 6.63 -1.89 4.23
N ASN A 93 7.18 -2.87 4.96
CA ASN A 93 7.30 -4.26 4.51
C ASN A 93 5.92 -4.93 4.32
N ASN A 94 4.97 -4.62 5.19
CA ASN A 94 3.58 -5.06 5.05
C ASN A 94 2.94 -4.45 3.81
N GLY A 95 3.18 -3.16 3.53
CA GLY A 95 2.76 -2.51 2.29
C GLY A 95 3.35 -3.19 1.04
N ILE A 96 4.64 -3.55 1.07
CA ILE A 96 5.31 -4.25 -0.05
C ILE A 96 4.65 -5.61 -0.29
N SER A 97 4.41 -6.37 0.78
CA SER A 97 3.79 -7.70 0.70
C SER A 97 2.35 -7.62 0.19
N GLN A 98 1.60 -6.61 0.63
CA GLN A 98 0.24 -6.34 0.20
C GLN A 98 0.20 -5.97 -1.29
N LEU A 99 1.05 -5.04 -1.72
CA LEU A 99 1.12 -4.61 -3.12
C LEU A 99 1.53 -5.77 -4.04
N ARG A 100 2.51 -6.59 -3.64
CA ARG A 100 2.89 -7.80 -4.38
C ARG A 100 1.69 -8.73 -4.57
N SER A 101 0.90 -8.96 -3.52
CA SER A 101 -0.32 -9.76 -3.58
C SER A 101 -1.33 -9.18 -4.58
N TYR A 102 -1.57 -7.86 -4.54
CA TYR A 102 -2.45 -7.21 -5.50
C TYR A 102 -1.96 -7.30 -6.94
N MET A 103 -0.68 -7.05 -7.19
CA MET A 103 -0.10 -7.16 -8.53
C MET A 103 -0.24 -8.58 -9.10
N ASN A 104 -0.05 -9.60 -8.27
CA ASN A 104 -0.25 -11.01 -8.65
C ASN A 104 -1.72 -11.35 -8.95
N ILE A 105 -2.68 -10.63 -8.37
CA ILE A 105 -4.11 -10.80 -8.68
C ILE A 105 -4.47 -10.01 -9.95
N ILE A 106 -3.93 -8.79 -10.11
CA ILE A 106 -4.13 -7.97 -11.29
C ILE A 106 -3.64 -8.72 -12.52
N SER A 107 -2.45 -9.32 -12.47
CA SER A 107 -1.85 -10.03 -13.60
C SER A 107 -2.69 -11.21 -14.13
N LYS A 108 -3.63 -11.74 -13.34
CA LYS A 108 -4.57 -12.80 -13.75
C LYS A 108 -5.71 -12.30 -14.64
N GLY A 109 -5.92 -10.99 -14.77
CA GLY A 109 -6.96 -10.40 -15.59
C GLY A 109 -8.35 -10.53 -14.97
N LYS A 110 -9.38 -10.69 -15.82
CA LYS A 110 -10.78 -10.85 -15.35
C LYS A 110 -10.98 -12.26 -14.78
N PRO A 111 -11.69 -12.43 -13.65
CA PRO A 111 -12.08 -13.76 -13.19
C PRO A 111 -12.95 -14.46 -14.24
N VAL A 112 -12.67 -15.74 -14.46
CA VAL A 112 -13.41 -16.62 -15.38
C VAL A 112 -14.74 -17.05 -14.76
N ASP A 113 -14.74 -17.31 -13.45
CA ASP A 113 -15.89 -17.74 -12.67
C ASP A 113 -15.78 -17.24 -11.21
N TYR A 114 -16.73 -17.66 -10.37
CA TYR A 114 -16.78 -17.32 -8.94
C TYR A 114 -15.59 -17.87 -8.13
N PHE A 115 -14.96 -18.95 -8.60
CA PHE A 115 -13.88 -19.65 -7.91
C PHE A 115 -12.50 -19.12 -8.31
N SER A 116 -12.42 -18.38 -9.41
CA SER A 116 -11.19 -17.77 -9.91
C SER A 116 -10.92 -16.40 -9.31
N SER A 117 -9.63 -16.12 -9.05
CA SER A 117 -9.18 -14.81 -8.62
C SER A 117 -8.84 -13.91 -9.79
N GLY A 118 -9.31 -12.67 -9.74
CA GLY A 118 -8.94 -11.64 -10.72
C GLY A 118 -9.50 -10.25 -10.37
N VAL A 119 -9.39 -9.34 -11.33
CA VAL A 119 -9.94 -7.99 -11.27
C VAL A 119 -11.41 -8.02 -11.66
N PHE A 120 -12.25 -7.64 -10.71
CA PHE A 120 -13.70 -7.53 -10.90
C PHE A 120 -14.12 -6.07 -10.67
N ASP A 121 -13.89 -5.23 -11.67
CA ASP A 121 -14.26 -3.80 -11.66
C ASP A 121 -14.83 -3.41 -13.03
N LYS A 122 -16.05 -2.87 -13.03
CA LYS A 122 -16.75 -2.48 -14.27
C LYS A 122 -16.16 -1.23 -14.95
N ARG A 123 -15.33 -0.45 -14.25
CA ARG A 123 -14.71 0.78 -14.76
C ARG A 123 -13.45 0.50 -15.58
N ILE A 124 -12.94 -0.73 -15.55
CA ILE A 124 -11.75 -1.15 -16.26
C ILE A 124 -12.13 -2.24 -17.26
N LYS A 125 -11.84 -1.98 -18.54
CA LYS A 125 -11.89 -2.98 -19.59
C LYS A 125 -10.58 -3.76 -19.60
N ILE A 126 -10.68 -5.09 -19.55
CA ILE A 126 -9.53 -5.99 -19.57
C ILE A 126 -9.60 -6.85 -20.82
N THR A 127 -8.57 -6.80 -21.64
CA THR A 127 -8.46 -7.58 -22.88
C THR A 127 -7.14 -8.34 -22.91
N LYS A 128 -7.11 -9.50 -23.58
CA LYS A 128 -5.84 -10.22 -23.80
C LYS A 128 -4.90 -9.36 -24.64
N SER A 129 -3.62 -9.39 -24.33
CA SER A 129 -2.57 -8.67 -25.05
C SER A 129 -1.28 -9.48 -25.10
N ASN A 130 -0.29 -8.97 -25.82
CA ASN A 130 1.09 -9.41 -25.64
C ASN A 130 1.54 -9.20 -24.18
N PRO A 131 2.51 -9.99 -23.68
CA PRO A 131 3.08 -9.80 -22.36
C PRO A 131 3.53 -8.35 -22.14
N ASN A 132 3.12 -7.77 -21.03
CA ASN A 132 3.53 -6.46 -20.54
C ASN A 132 3.92 -6.55 -19.06
N LYS A 133 4.40 -5.43 -18.51
CA LYS A 133 4.87 -5.39 -17.13
C LYS A 133 3.96 -4.52 -16.28
N LEU A 134 3.65 -5.04 -15.09
CA LEU A 134 3.06 -4.30 -14.00
C LEU A 134 4.18 -3.91 -13.03
N LYS A 135 4.32 -2.62 -12.77
CA LYS A 135 5.26 -2.08 -11.78
C LYS A 135 4.52 -1.68 -10.51
N GLY A 136 5.18 -1.84 -9.38
CA GLY A 136 4.61 -1.53 -8.08
C GLY A 136 5.51 -0.60 -7.28
N PHE A 137 4.92 0.40 -6.61
CA PHE A 137 5.63 1.19 -5.62
C PHE A 137 4.79 1.34 -4.35
N VAL A 138 5.43 1.14 -3.20
CA VAL A 138 4.87 1.55 -1.92
C VAL A 138 5.35 2.95 -1.62
N ILE A 139 4.42 3.87 -1.37
CA ILE A 139 4.73 5.23 -0.93
C ILE A 139 4.34 5.34 0.54
N LEU A 140 5.31 5.63 1.39
CA LEU A 140 5.14 5.76 2.83
C LEU A 140 5.38 7.22 3.23
N VAL A 141 4.31 7.90 3.61
CA VAL A 141 4.38 9.27 4.14
C VAL A 141 4.46 9.20 5.66
N ILE A 142 5.42 9.91 6.24
CA ILE A 142 5.68 9.96 7.68
C ILE A 142 5.60 11.42 8.12
N GLY A 143 4.61 11.73 8.94
CA GLY A 143 4.29 13.12 9.26
C GLY A 143 3.92 13.92 8.00
N PHE A 144 4.41 15.14 7.90
CA PHE A 144 4.07 16.02 6.77
C PHE A 144 5.15 16.10 5.70
N HIS A 145 6.42 15.97 6.08
CA HIS A 145 7.54 16.27 5.19
C HIS A 145 8.34 15.05 4.72
N ARG A 146 8.29 13.93 5.44
CA ARG A 146 9.14 12.78 5.13
C ARG A 146 8.39 11.74 4.30
N ILE A 147 8.92 11.44 3.12
CA ILE A 147 8.38 10.43 2.21
C ILE A 147 9.46 9.39 1.94
N LEU A 148 9.15 8.12 2.19
CA LEU A 148 9.94 6.99 1.74
C LEU A 148 9.18 6.27 0.63
N TRP A 149 9.92 5.61 -0.25
CA TRP A 149 9.31 4.74 -1.26
C TRP A 149 10.15 3.49 -1.48
N ARG A 150 9.48 2.42 -1.90
CA ARG A 150 10.13 1.15 -2.30
C ARG A 150 9.48 0.57 -3.55
N PRO A 151 10.29 0.13 -4.53
CA PRO A 151 9.76 -0.63 -5.65
C PRO A 151 9.39 -2.05 -5.19
N VAL A 152 8.40 -2.62 -5.84
CA VAL A 152 8.07 -4.05 -5.76
C VAL A 152 8.50 -4.70 -7.06
N GLU A 153 8.89 -5.97 -7.00
CA GLU A 153 9.25 -6.79 -8.15
C GLU A 153 8.18 -6.69 -9.26
N GLU A 154 8.65 -6.52 -10.50
CA GLU A 154 7.78 -6.41 -11.67
C GLU A 154 7.02 -7.73 -11.90
N VAL A 155 5.74 -7.63 -12.20
CA VAL A 155 4.91 -8.80 -12.52
C VAL A 155 4.55 -8.76 -14.00
N VAL A 156 4.74 -9.88 -14.70
CA VAL A 156 4.34 -10.02 -16.10
C VAL A 156 2.82 -10.22 -16.17
N SER A 157 2.15 -9.50 -17.07
CA SER A 157 0.72 -9.66 -17.35
C SER A 157 0.48 -9.81 -18.85
N ASN A 158 -0.45 -10.70 -19.22
CA ASN A 158 -0.86 -10.92 -20.61
C ASN A 158 -2.17 -10.18 -20.93
N TYR A 159 -2.42 -9.08 -20.22
CA TYR A 159 -3.65 -8.30 -20.33
C TYR A 159 -3.37 -6.82 -20.49
N LYS A 160 -4.18 -6.17 -21.31
CA LYS A 160 -4.29 -4.72 -21.41
C LYS A 160 -5.45 -4.25 -20.54
N TYR A 161 -5.25 -3.10 -19.87
CA TYR A 161 -6.23 -2.47 -19.00
C TYR A 161 -6.54 -1.09 -19.58
N ASP A 162 -7.80 -0.85 -19.91
CA ASP A 162 -8.28 0.41 -20.46
C ASP A 162 -9.42 0.96 -19.58
N LYS A 163 -9.54 2.28 -19.49
CA LYS A 163 -10.69 2.91 -18.84
C LYS A 163 -11.91 2.78 -19.75
N VAL A 164 -13.07 2.45 -19.16
CA VAL A 164 -14.37 2.47 -19.86
C VAL A 164 -14.94 3.89 -19.87
#